data_AF-A0A9X5CA88-F1
#
_entry.id   AF-A0A9X5CA88-F1
#
_cell.length_a   1.000
_cell.length_b   1.000
_cell.length_c   1.000
_cell.angle_alpha   90.00
_cell.angle_beta   90.00
_cell.angle_gamma   90.00
#
_symmetry.space_group_name_H-M   'P 1'
#
loop_
_entity.id
_entity.type
_entity.pdbx_description
1 polymer ?
#
loop_
_entity_poly.entity_id
_entity_poly.type
_entity_poly.pdbx_seq_one_letter_code
_entity_poly.pdbx_strand_id
1 'polypeptide(L)'
;MIKAAAHFRTITKHKMLVMKECFQVGLYRQGLLHDLSKYTWTEFRVGCRFYQGSQSPNNAERKAKGCSLAWLHHKGRNKHHYEYWVDYGLDGTKRLIGMRMPVKYVVEMFLDRIAACKVYKGSAYRDSDPLDYFRKGGTDDYVMHEETKKLLTGLLRMLAEKGEGFTFRYIRENVLGKRKGIGGILGTVKAPRIHRRYIQV
;
A
#
# COMPACT_ATOMS: atom_id res chain seq x y z
N MET A 1 6.40 -16.11 25.44
CA MET A 1 5.89 -14.73 25.64
C MET A 1 6.63 -13.64 24.84
N ILE A 2 7.91 -13.81 24.45
CA ILE A 2 8.69 -12.78 23.73
C ILE A 2 8.14 -12.45 22.33
N LYS A 3 7.70 -13.47 21.55
CA LYS A 3 7.22 -13.27 20.17
C LYS A 3 5.93 -12.43 20.08
N ALA A 4 5.00 -12.60 21.01
CA ALA A 4 3.73 -11.86 21.00
C ALA A 4 3.95 -10.37 21.27
N ALA A 5 4.74 -10.04 22.30
CA ALA A 5 5.09 -8.66 22.61
C ALA A 5 5.90 -8.01 21.48
N ALA A 6 6.87 -8.72 20.89
CA ALA A 6 7.64 -8.22 19.76
C ALA A 6 6.77 -7.99 18.52
N HIS A 7 5.87 -8.94 18.20
CA HIS A 7 4.93 -8.80 17.10
C HIS A 7 4.00 -7.59 17.29
N PHE A 8 3.41 -7.45 18.49
CA PHE A 8 2.57 -6.30 18.85
C PHE A 8 3.33 -4.98 18.64
N ARG A 9 4.55 -4.86 19.17
CA ARG A 9 5.39 -3.66 18.97
C ARG A 9 5.64 -3.37 17.49
N THR A 10 5.92 -4.40 16.68
CA THR A 10 6.15 -4.23 15.23
C THR A 10 4.89 -3.71 14.51
N ILE A 11 3.72 -4.32 14.72
CA ILE A 11 2.48 -3.90 14.03
C ILE A 11 2.00 -2.53 14.51
N THR A 12 2.20 -2.20 15.80
CA THR A 12 1.86 -0.89 16.34
C THR A 12 2.81 0.19 15.82
N LYS A 13 4.12 -0.07 15.77
CA LYS A 13 5.08 0.87 15.16
C LYS A 13 4.73 1.18 13.70
N HIS A 14 4.42 0.14 12.91
CA HIS A 14 3.95 0.28 11.53
C HIS A 14 2.71 1.16 11.44
N LYS A 15 1.66 0.81 12.19
CA LYS A 15 0.41 1.57 12.20
C LYS A 15 0.61 3.05 12.55
N MET A 16 1.45 3.35 13.54
CA MET A 16 1.72 4.73 13.97
C MET A 16 2.46 5.53 12.89
N LEU A 17 3.38 4.90 12.15
CA LEU A 17 4.06 5.55 11.02
C LEU A 17 3.07 5.85 9.88
N VAL A 18 2.24 4.87 9.49
CA VAL A 18 1.20 5.10 8.47
C VAL A 18 0.24 6.19 8.91
N MET A 19 -0.16 6.20 10.18
CA MET A 19 -1.03 7.25 10.73
C MET A 19 -0.38 8.63 10.62
N LYS A 20 0.89 8.77 11.03
CA LYS A 20 1.65 10.02 10.91
C LYS A 20 1.68 10.51 9.46
N GLU A 21 2.02 9.64 8.52
CA GLU A 21 2.12 10.01 7.11
C GLU A 21 0.75 10.31 6.48
N CYS A 22 -0.29 9.56 6.85
CA CYS A 22 -1.67 9.83 6.44
C CYS A 22 -2.12 11.22 6.89
N PHE A 23 -1.77 11.63 8.11
CA PHE A 23 -2.12 12.94 8.64
C PHE A 23 -1.39 14.05 7.88
N GLN A 24 -0.14 13.82 7.49
CA GLN A 24 0.62 14.74 6.65
C GLN A 24 0.00 14.96 5.27
N VAL A 25 -0.84 14.05 4.78
CA VAL A 25 -1.55 14.21 3.49
C VAL A 25 -3.06 14.46 3.64
N GLY A 26 -3.57 14.62 4.87
CA GLY A 26 -4.99 14.91 5.14
C GLY A 26 -5.91 13.68 5.17
N LEU A 27 -5.37 12.46 5.20
CA LEU A 27 -6.13 11.21 5.26
C LEU A 27 -6.33 10.72 6.72
N TYR A 28 -6.89 11.57 7.58
CA TYR A 28 -7.01 11.28 9.02
C TYR A 28 -7.75 9.96 9.31
N ARG A 29 -8.88 9.73 8.64
CA ARG A 29 -9.69 8.51 8.83
C ARG A 29 -8.93 7.25 8.40
N GLN A 30 -8.16 7.32 7.31
CA GLN A 30 -7.35 6.18 6.86
C GLN A 30 -6.27 5.87 7.90
N GLY A 31 -5.52 6.88 8.38
CA GLY A 31 -4.49 6.69 9.41
C GLY A 31 -5.03 6.06 10.71
N LEU A 32 -6.18 6.55 11.19
CA LEU A 32 -6.82 6.01 12.40
C LEU A 32 -7.28 4.56 12.24
N LEU A 33 -7.85 4.21 11.08
CA LEU A 33 -8.45 2.89 10.82
C LEU A 33 -7.49 1.89 10.18
N HIS A 34 -6.30 2.34 9.78
CA HIS A 34 -5.32 1.51 9.09
C HIS A 34 -5.00 0.25 9.90
N ASP A 35 -5.19 -0.91 9.27
CA ASP A 35 -4.80 -2.23 9.76
C ASP A 35 -5.28 -2.62 11.16
N LEU A 36 -6.45 -2.13 11.57
CA LEU A 36 -7.06 -2.56 12.83
C LEU A 36 -7.34 -4.07 12.86
N SER A 37 -7.50 -4.72 11.70
CA SER A 37 -7.69 -6.17 11.62
C SER A 37 -6.48 -6.96 12.16
N LYS A 38 -5.26 -6.40 12.15
CA LYS A 38 -4.04 -7.04 12.69
C LYS A 38 -4.12 -7.33 14.20
N TYR A 39 -4.99 -6.63 14.91
CA TYR A 39 -5.21 -6.80 16.35
C TYR A 39 -6.31 -7.82 16.67
N THR A 40 -7.03 -8.31 15.66
CA THR A 40 -8.04 -9.37 15.85
C THR A 40 -7.37 -10.70 16.12
N TRP A 41 -8.05 -11.59 16.85
CA TRP A 41 -7.53 -12.91 17.18
C TRP A 41 -7.11 -13.73 15.95
N THR A 42 -7.87 -13.63 14.85
CA THR A 42 -7.61 -14.35 13.59
C THR A 42 -6.23 -14.05 13.03
N GLU A 43 -5.80 -12.78 13.06
CA GLU A 43 -4.49 -12.36 12.55
C GLU A 43 -3.42 -12.40 13.63
N PHE A 44 -3.69 -11.85 14.81
CA PHE A 44 -2.69 -11.64 15.85
C PHE A 44 -2.06 -12.94 16.34
N ARG A 45 -2.86 -14.00 16.54
CA ARG A 45 -2.35 -15.30 17.01
C ARG A 45 -1.38 -15.94 16.01
N VAL A 46 -1.67 -15.80 14.72
CA VAL A 46 -0.82 -16.30 13.62
C VAL A 46 0.44 -15.45 13.55
N GLY A 47 0.29 -14.14 13.64
CA GLY A 47 1.38 -13.19 13.72
C GLY A 47 2.38 -13.54 14.83
N CYS A 48 1.88 -13.84 16.03
CA CYS A 48 2.70 -14.28 17.16
C CYS A 48 3.42 -15.61 16.90
N ARG A 49 2.72 -16.59 16.31
CA ARG A 49 3.28 -17.93 16.03
C ARG A 49 4.41 -17.88 15.00
N PHE A 50 4.24 -17.09 13.95
CA PHE A 50 5.16 -17.01 12.81
C PHE A 50 6.11 -15.81 12.87
N TYR A 51 6.16 -15.08 13.99
CA TYR A 51 7.06 -13.95 14.16
C TYR A 51 8.54 -14.35 14.13
N GLN A 52 9.31 -13.68 13.28
CA GLN A 52 10.75 -13.88 13.08
C GLN A 52 11.56 -12.57 13.16
N GLY A 53 10.91 -11.41 13.18
CA GLY A 53 11.54 -10.09 13.25
C GLY A 53 12.07 -9.52 11.93
N SER A 54 12.46 -10.36 10.97
CA SER A 54 13.06 -9.91 9.70
C SER A 54 12.09 -9.81 8.52
N GLN A 55 10.91 -10.43 8.60
CA GLN A 55 9.90 -10.46 7.55
C GLN A 55 8.49 -10.57 8.11
N SER A 56 7.49 -10.33 7.27
CA SER A 56 6.07 -10.49 7.63
C SER A 56 5.75 -11.93 8.08
N PRO A 57 5.09 -12.14 9.24
CA PRO A 57 4.63 -13.46 9.67
C PRO A 57 3.73 -14.17 8.65
N ASN A 58 3.01 -13.42 7.82
CA ASN A 58 2.16 -13.98 6.76
C ASN A 58 2.99 -14.71 5.68
N ASN A 59 4.20 -14.24 5.38
CA ASN A 59 5.09 -14.91 4.44
C ASN A 59 5.61 -16.23 5.01
N ALA A 60 5.91 -16.25 6.30
CA ALA A 60 6.32 -17.47 7.00
C ALA A 60 5.17 -18.48 7.08
N GLU A 61 3.94 -18.04 7.36
CA GLU A 61 2.77 -18.92 7.32
C GLU A 61 2.56 -19.50 5.92
N ARG A 62 2.65 -18.67 4.86
CA ARG A 62 2.50 -19.11 3.47
C ARG A 62 3.53 -20.16 3.09
N LYS A 63 4.79 -19.98 3.50
CA LYS A 63 5.86 -20.98 3.28
C LYS A 63 5.57 -22.31 4.00
N ALA A 64 4.99 -22.25 5.19
CA ALA A 64 4.72 -23.44 6.00
C ALA A 64 3.45 -24.20 5.58
N LYS A 65 2.44 -23.51 5.05
CA LYS A 65 1.09 -24.08 4.81
C LYS A 65 0.60 -23.98 3.36
N GLY A 66 1.37 -23.36 2.48
CA GLY A 66 0.92 -23.01 1.11
C GLY A 66 -0.01 -21.79 1.04
N CYS A 67 -0.62 -21.38 2.15
CA CYS A 67 -1.47 -20.19 2.22
C CYS A 67 -1.26 -19.44 3.56
N SER A 68 -1.70 -18.18 3.63
CA SER A 68 -1.77 -17.46 4.90
C SER A 68 -3.20 -17.04 5.19
N LEU A 69 -3.81 -17.68 6.20
CA LEU A 69 -5.16 -17.36 6.65
C LEU A 69 -5.21 -15.95 7.24
N ALA A 70 -4.15 -15.54 7.94
CA ALA A 70 -4.02 -14.16 8.42
C ALA A 70 -4.02 -13.17 7.25
N TRP A 71 -3.28 -13.44 6.18
CA TRP A 71 -3.32 -12.60 4.98
C TRP A 71 -4.69 -12.56 4.32
N LEU A 72 -5.36 -13.70 4.14
CA LEU A 72 -6.70 -13.74 3.53
C LEU A 72 -7.70 -12.89 4.31
N HIS A 73 -7.69 -12.98 5.64
CA HIS A 73 -8.51 -12.16 6.52
C HIS A 73 -8.15 -10.67 6.41
N HIS A 74 -6.86 -10.36 6.35
CA HIS A 74 -6.29 -9.03 6.31
C HIS A 74 -6.61 -8.27 5.02
N LYS A 75 -6.28 -8.86 3.87
CA LYS A 75 -6.55 -8.26 2.56
C LYS A 75 -8.06 -8.14 2.28
N GLY A 76 -8.90 -8.95 2.92
CA GLY A 76 -10.36 -8.87 2.83
C GLY A 76 -11.01 -7.80 3.72
N ARG A 77 -10.24 -7.10 4.57
CA ARG A 77 -10.75 -6.05 5.49
C ARG A 77 -10.07 -4.70 5.31
N ASN A 78 -8.85 -4.68 4.78
CA ASN A 78 -8.09 -3.45 4.58
C ASN A 78 -8.10 -3.05 3.10
N LYS A 79 -8.87 -2.00 2.80
CA LYS A 79 -9.14 -1.52 1.43
C LYS A 79 -7.93 -0.91 0.72
N HIS A 80 -6.82 -0.67 1.40
CA HIS A 80 -5.60 -0.21 0.75
C HIS A 80 -4.81 -1.35 0.10
N HIS A 81 -5.13 -2.62 0.38
CA HIS A 81 -4.60 -3.73 -0.41
C HIS A 81 -5.34 -3.84 -1.73
N TYR A 82 -4.60 -3.89 -2.84
CA TYR A 82 -5.22 -4.00 -4.17
C TYR A 82 -5.98 -5.32 -4.34
N GLU A 83 -5.58 -6.37 -3.63
CA GLU A 83 -6.24 -7.67 -3.61
C GLU A 83 -7.63 -7.64 -2.98
N TYR A 84 -7.99 -6.59 -2.24
CA TYR A 84 -9.37 -6.32 -1.81
C TYR A 84 -10.28 -6.03 -3.01
N TRP A 85 -9.71 -5.43 -4.06
CA TRP A 85 -10.42 -4.94 -5.23
C TRP A 85 -10.30 -5.88 -6.42
N VAL A 86 -10.11 -7.18 -6.17
CA VAL A 86 -10.11 -8.19 -7.24
C VAL A 86 -11.50 -8.81 -7.29
N ASP A 87 -12.13 -8.80 -8.47
CA ASP A 87 -13.49 -9.30 -8.68
C ASP A 87 -13.65 -9.85 -10.11
N TYR A 88 -14.82 -10.42 -10.43
CA TYR A 88 -15.11 -10.98 -11.75
C TYR A 88 -15.08 -9.91 -12.85
N GLY A 89 -14.51 -10.29 -14.01
CA GLY A 89 -14.49 -9.48 -15.21
C GLY A 89 -15.89 -9.08 -15.66
N LEU A 90 -16.04 -7.81 -16.04
CA LEU A 90 -17.30 -7.28 -16.58
C LEU A 90 -17.52 -7.64 -18.05
N ASP A 91 -16.48 -8.15 -18.72
CA ASP A 91 -16.46 -8.51 -20.14
C ASP A 91 -17.01 -9.92 -20.42
N GLY A 92 -17.66 -10.54 -19.41
CA GLY A 92 -18.17 -11.90 -19.51
C GLY A 92 -17.09 -12.98 -19.45
N THR A 93 -15.81 -12.62 -19.33
CA THR A 93 -14.76 -13.58 -19.01
C THR A 93 -14.92 -13.98 -17.54
N LYS A 94 -14.96 -15.29 -17.25
CA LYS A 94 -15.01 -15.82 -15.86
C LYS A 94 -13.66 -15.66 -15.12
N ARG A 95 -12.91 -14.60 -15.41
CA ARG A 95 -11.58 -14.33 -14.86
C ARG A 95 -11.70 -13.30 -13.75
N LEU A 96 -10.83 -13.43 -12.75
CA LEU A 96 -10.66 -12.41 -11.71
C LEU A 96 -9.74 -11.31 -12.23
N ILE A 97 -10.20 -10.06 -12.17
CA ILE A 97 -9.48 -8.88 -12.62
C ILE A 97 -9.39 -7.84 -11.50
N GLY A 98 -8.41 -6.94 -11.61
CA GLY A 98 -8.27 -5.82 -10.68
C GLY A 98 -9.27 -4.72 -11.00
N MET A 99 -10.04 -4.29 -10.00
CA MET A 99 -10.96 -3.16 -10.05
C MET A 99 -10.24 -1.86 -9.72
N ARG A 100 -10.74 -0.75 -10.28
CA ARG A 100 -10.18 0.58 -10.04
C ARG A 100 -10.35 0.94 -8.57
N MET A 101 -9.23 1.21 -7.89
CA MET A 101 -9.25 1.60 -6.49
C MET A 101 -9.64 3.09 -6.33
N PRO A 102 -10.43 3.44 -5.31
CA PRO A 102 -10.57 4.83 -4.89
C PRO A 102 -9.22 5.45 -4.54
N VAL A 103 -8.94 6.65 -5.03
CA VAL A 103 -7.63 7.35 -4.89
C VAL A 103 -7.10 7.37 -3.45
N LYS A 104 -7.96 7.61 -2.45
CA LYS A 104 -7.55 7.62 -1.04
C LYS A 104 -6.91 6.31 -0.57
N TYR A 105 -7.35 5.17 -1.09
CA TYR A 105 -6.78 3.86 -0.76
C TYR A 105 -5.52 3.56 -1.55
N VAL A 106 -5.34 4.15 -2.74
CA VAL A 106 -4.06 4.10 -3.46
C VAL A 106 -2.99 4.90 -2.72
N VAL A 107 -3.36 6.06 -2.19
CA VAL A 107 -2.46 6.87 -1.35
C VAL A 107 -2.16 6.15 -0.03
N GLU A 108 -3.17 5.58 0.64
CA GLU A 108 -2.94 4.75 1.85
C GLU A 108 -2.00 3.57 1.55
N MET A 109 -2.17 2.87 0.42
CA MET A 109 -1.27 1.78 -0.01
C MET A 109 0.17 2.27 -0.24
N PHE A 110 0.34 3.46 -0.80
CA PHE A 110 1.65 4.07 -1.01
C PHE A 110 2.35 4.35 0.33
N LEU A 111 1.63 4.94 1.29
CA LEU A 111 2.15 5.22 2.64
C LEU A 111 2.43 3.94 3.44
N ASP A 112 1.56 2.93 3.33
CA ASP A 112 1.78 1.61 3.92
C ASP A 112 3.14 1.01 3.51
N ARG A 113 3.51 1.14 2.22
CA ARG A 113 4.80 0.63 1.72
C ARG A 113 5.99 1.40 2.26
N ILE A 114 5.88 2.73 2.41
CA ILE A 114 6.92 3.55 3.04
C ILE A 114 7.13 3.10 4.49
N ALA A 115 6.05 3.05 5.27
CA ALA A 115 6.09 2.65 6.67
C ALA A 115 6.64 1.23 6.86
N ALA A 116 6.22 0.27 6.04
CA ALA A 116 6.73 -1.09 6.07
C ALA A 116 8.26 -1.12 5.83
N CYS A 117 8.74 -0.40 4.82
CA CYS A 117 10.17 -0.32 4.53
C CYS A 117 10.94 0.31 5.70
N LYS A 118 10.45 1.41 6.28
CA LYS A 118 11.05 2.04 7.47
C LYS A 118 11.11 1.10 8.67
N VAL A 119 10.06 0.30 8.89
CA VAL A 119 9.99 -0.65 10.01
C VAL A 119 11.03 -1.77 9.86
N TYR A 120 11.13 -2.37 8.68
CA TYR A 120 12.02 -3.53 8.47
C TYR A 120 13.47 -3.15 8.17
N LYS A 121 13.73 -2.01 7.51
CA LYS A 121 15.09 -1.58 7.16
C LYS A 121 15.74 -0.66 8.20
N GLY A 122 14.94 0.01 9.03
CA GLY A 122 15.47 0.92 10.06
C GLY A 122 16.37 2.00 9.46
N SER A 123 17.59 2.11 9.95
CA SER A 123 18.59 3.08 9.48
C SER A 123 19.06 2.86 8.03
N ALA A 124 18.84 1.66 7.47
CA ALA A 124 19.19 1.37 6.08
C ALA A 124 18.10 1.78 5.08
N TYR A 125 17.01 2.42 5.53
CA TYR A 125 15.92 2.88 4.67
C TYR A 125 16.40 3.95 3.67
N ARG A 126 15.93 3.83 2.43
CA ARG A 126 16.07 4.80 1.34
C ARG A 126 14.71 5.05 0.69
N ASP A 127 14.49 6.26 0.20
CA ASP A 127 13.25 6.63 -0.48
C ASP A 127 12.96 5.78 -1.75
N SER A 128 13.98 5.13 -2.32
CA SER A 128 13.81 4.16 -3.42
C SER A 128 13.25 2.80 -2.99
N ASP A 129 13.36 2.44 -1.71
CA ASP A 129 13.05 1.08 -1.23
C ASP A 129 11.61 0.64 -1.49
N PRO A 130 10.57 1.50 -1.31
CA PRO A 130 9.19 1.11 -1.63
C PRO A 130 9.00 0.80 -3.12
N LEU A 131 9.70 1.53 -4.01
CA LEU A 131 9.66 1.30 -5.45
C LEU A 131 10.38 0.00 -5.81
N ASP A 132 11.55 -0.25 -5.24
CA ASP A 132 12.32 -1.47 -5.47
C ASP A 132 11.54 -2.70 -4.99
N TYR A 133 10.90 -2.62 -3.83
CA TYR A 133 10.02 -3.67 -3.33
C TYR A 133 8.84 -3.93 -4.26
N PHE A 134 8.20 -2.87 -4.77
CA PHE A 134 7.08 -3.00 -5.70
C PHE A 134 7.51 -3.69 -7.01
N ARG A 135 8.69 -3.34 -7.53
CA ARG A 135 9.26 -3.91 -8.77
C ARG A 135 9.70 -5.37 -8.62
N LYS A 136 10.26 -5.75 -7.47
CA LYS A 136 10.69 -7.13 -7.21
C LYS A 136 9.58 -8.17 -7.32
N GLY A 137 8.32 -7.76 -7.10
CA GLY A 137 7.18 -8.68 -7.20
C GLY A 137 6.68 -8.95 -8.61
N GLY A 138 7.35 -8.45 -9.66
CA GLY A 138 6.88 -8.56 -11.04
C GLY A 138 5.65 -7.68 -11.24
N THR A 139 5.83 -6.42 -11.68
CA THR A 139 4.72 -5.47 -11.74
C THR A 139 3.58 -5.92 -12.65
N ASP A 140 3.87 -6.78 -13.63
CA ASP A 140 2.91 -7.30 -14.60
C ASP A 140 2.11 -8.51 -14.07
N ASP A 141 2.59 -9.13 -12.99
CA ASP A 141 1.90 -10.25 -12.33
C ASP A 141 0.85 -9.78 -11.30
N TYR A 142 0.81 -8.47 -11.00
CA TYR A 142 -0.20 -7.92 -10.11
C TYR A 142 -1.55 -7.83 -10.81
N VAL A 143 -2.54 -8.54 -10.25
CA VAL A 143 -3.96 -8.38 -10.59
C VAL A 143 -4.48 -7.05 -10.04
N MET A 144 -4.05 -5.95 -10.65
CA MET A 144 -4.29 -4.58 -10.25
C MET A 144 -4.75 -3.77 -11.47
N HIS A 145 -5.81 -2.98 -11.31
CA HIS A 145 -6.30 -2.12 -12.37
C HIS A 145 -5.22 -1.14 -12.87
N GLU A 146 -5.11 -0.93 -14.19
CA GLU A 146 -4.06 -0.12 -14.82
C GLU A 146 -3.95 1.30 -14.24
N GLU A 147 -5.05 2.04 -14.10
CA GLU A 147 -5.03 3.38 -13.50
C GLU A 147 -4.58 3.40 -12.03
N THR A 148 -4.86 2.33 -11.27
CA THR A 148 -4.37 2.16 -9.90
C THR A 148 -2.86 1.96 -9.91
N LYS A 149 -2.38 1.04 -10.76
CA LYS A 149 -0.95 0.72 -10.93
C LYS A 149 -0.17 1.95 -11.38
N LYS A 150 -0.70 2.71 -12.33
CA LYS A 150 -0.12 3.95 -12.85
C LYS A 150 0.03 5.02 -11.77
N LEU A 151 -1.03 5.26 -10.98
CA LEU A 151 -0.97 6.22 -9.88
C LEU A 151 0.04 5.79 -8.81
N LEU A 152 -0.03 4.53 -8.36
CA LEU A 152 0.91 4.00 -7.36
C LEU A 152 2.36 4.12 -7.85
N THR A 153 2.64 3.65 -9.07
CA THR A 153 3.99 3.70 -9.66
C THR A 153 4.49 5.13 -9.79
N GLY A 154 3.64 6.07 -10.19
CA GLY A 154 3.98 7.49 -10.28
C GLY A 154 4.40 8.07 -8.93
N LEU A 155 3.65 7.77 -7.86
CA LEU A 155 3.98 8.22 -6.51
C LEU A 155 5.27 7.57 -5.97
N LEU A 156 5.48 6.28 -6.20
CA LEU A 156 6.69 5.57 -5.80
C LEU A 156 7.95 6.09 -6.51
N ARG A 157 7.84 6.41 -7.80
CA ARG A 157 8.93 7.07 -8.55
C ARG A 157 9.21 8.47 -8.05
N MET A 158 8.16 9.25 -7.79
CA MET A 158 8.30 10.59 -7.23
C MET A 158 8.97 10.57 -5.87
N LEU A 159 8.62 9.61 -5.01
CA LEU A 159 9.30 9.38 -3.73
C LEU A 159 10.79 9.11 -3.95
N ALA A 160 11.13 8.15 -4.81
CA ALA A 160 12.51 7.79 -5.08
C ALA A 160 13.36 8.95 -5.64
N GLU A 161 12.76 9.82 -6.46
CA GLU A 161 13.47 10.91 -7.16
C GLU A 161 13.47 12.25 -6.40
N LYS A 162 12.44 12.52 -5.60
CA LYS A 162 12.18 13.85 -5.00
C LYS A 162 12.00 13.81 -3.47
N GLY A 163 11.92 12.62 -2.89
CA GLY A 163 11.75 12.39 -1.46
C GLY A 163 10.36 12.67 -0.91
N GLU A 164 10.18 12.38 0.38
CA GLU A 164 8.89 12.42 1.08
C GLU A 164 8.26 13.82 1.09
N GLY A 165 9.05 14.85 1.40
CA GLY A 165 8.54 16.21 1.55
C GLY A 165 7.89 16.76 0.28
N PHE A 166 8.52 16.53 -0.88
CA PHE A 166 7.96 16.90 -2.18
C PHE A 166 6.74 16.05 -2.51
N THR A 167 6.87 14.73 -2.36
CA THR A 167 5.81 13.77 -2.75
C THR A 167 4.54 13.98 -1.93
N PHE A 168 4.65 14.17 -0.61
CA PHE A 168 3.49 14.40 0.25
C PHE A 168 2.80 15.73 -0.03
N ARG A 169 3.58 16.78 -0.36
CA ARG A 169 3.02 18.06 -0.83
C ARG A 169 2.24 17.86 -2.13
N TYR A 170 2.83 17.18 -3.10
CA TYR A 170 2.17 16.88 -4.37
C TYR A 170 0.87 16.09 -4.15
N ILE A 171 0.86 15.10 -3.25
CA ILE A 171 -0.34 14.34 -2.91
C ILE A 171 -1.44 15.26 -2.36
N ARG A 172 -1.10 16.13 -1.40
CA ARG A 172 -2.08 17.08 -0.82
C ARG A 172 -2.70 17.97 -1.88
N GLU A 173 -1.87 18.58 -2.72
CA GLU A 173 -2.30 19.65 -3.63
C GLU A 173 -2.94 19.11 -4.91
N ASN A 174 -2.39 18.04 -5.47
CA ASN A 174 -2.70 17.59 -6.83
C ASN A 174 -3.47 16.28 -6.91
N VAL A 175 -3.31 15.40 -5.91
CA VAL A 175 -3.97 14.08 -5.89
C VAL A 175 -5.25 14.11 -5.06
N LEU A 176 -5.20 14.69 -3.86
CA LEU A 176 -6.32 14.78 -2.93
C LEU A 176 -7.02 16.15 -2.97
N GLY A 177 -6.29 17.22 -3.26
CA GLY A 177 -6.75 18.62 -3.18
C GLY A 177 -7.77 19.04 -4.24
N LYS A 178 -7.89 18.32 -5.36
CA LYS A 178 -8.79 18.68 -6.47
C LYS A 178 -10.29 18.41 -6.23
N ARG A 179 -10.73 18.23 -4.98
CA ARG A 179 -12.15 18.00 -4.62
C ARG A 179 -12.90 19.24 -4.08
N LYS A 180 -12.32 20.44 -4.15
CA LYS A 180 -12.98 21.68 -3.70
C LYS A 180 -13.41 22.60 -4.83
N GLY A 181 -13.92 22.04 -5.93
CA GLY A 181 -14.56 22.78 -7.02
C GLY A 181 -15.87 22.09 -7.43
N ILE A 182 -16.97 22.76 -7.11
CA ILE A 182 -18.35 22.63 -7.59
C ILE A 182 -18.55 21.75 -8.84
N GLY A 183 -19.49 20.79 -8.77
CA GLY A 183 -20.23 20.16 -9.89
C GLY A 183 -19.44 19.76 -11.14
N GLY A 184 -19.23 18.45 -11.37
CA GLY A 184 -18.59 18.02 -12.62
C GLY A 184 -18.63 16.51 -12.84
N ILE A 185 -19.56 16.11 -13.69
CA ILE A 185 -19.68 14.86 -14.45
C ILE A 185 -18.31 14.36 -14.97
N LEU A 186 -18.12 13.05 -14.96
CA LEU A 186 -17.07 12.27 -15.66
C LEU A 186 -15.79 13.03 -16.06
N GLY A 187 -14.77 12.99 -15.21
CA GLY A 187 -13.41 13.45 -15.55
C GLY A 187 -12.41 12.30 -15.51
N THR A 188 -12.00 11.83 -16.69
CA THR A 188 -10.82 10.97 -16.86
C THR A 188 -9.60 11.63 -16.21
N VAL A 189 -8.91 10.89 -15.35
CA VAL A 189 -7.63 11.34 -14.79
C VAL A 189 -6.60 11.26 -15.91
N LYS A 190 -6.37 12.36 -16.64
CA LYS A 190 -5.15 12.47 -17.43
C LYS A 190 -3.98 12.56 -16.45
N ALA A 191 -3.23 11.46 -16.33
CA ALA A 191 -1.94 11.46 -15.67
C ALA A 191 -1.04 12.57 -16.28
N PRO A 192 -0.17 13.21 -15.49
CA PRO A 192 0.73 14.23 -16.01
C PRO A 192 1.57 13.66 -17.15
N ARG A 193 1.77 14.45 -18.21
CA ARG A 193 2.85 14.21 -19.18
C ARG A 193 4.18 14.31 -18.41
N ILE A 194 4.66 13.16 -17.94
CA ILE A 194 6.06 13.01 -17.58
C ILE A 194 6.84 13.36 -18.85
N HIS A 195 7.61 14.43 -18.81
CA HIS A 195 8.40 14.88 -19.95
C HIS A 195 9.23 13.69 -20.47
N ARG A 196 8.99 13.33 -21.75
CA ARG A 196 9.79 12.38 -22.54
C ARG A 196 11.21 12.93 -22.74
N ARG A 197 12.02 13.02 -21.69
CA ARG A 197 13.45 13.36 -21.84
C ARG A 197 14.42 12.27 -21.46
N TYR A 198 13.97 11.13 -20.95
CA TYR A 198 14.87 10.02 -20.62
C TYR A 198 14.22 8.67 -20.97
N ILE A 199 14.09 8.42 -22.27
CA ILE A 199 14.13 7.08 -22.86
C ILE A 199 15.16 7.18 -23.98
N GLN A 200 16.41 6.90 -23.66
CA GLN A 200 17.37 6.35 -24.60
C GLN A 200 18.10 5.23 -23.86
N VAL A 201 18.01 4.04 -24.49
CA VAL A 201 18.60 2.73 -24.19
C VAL A 201 18.07 2.01 -22.95
#